data_AF-A0A1B7W6G5-F1
#
_entry.id   AF-A0A1B7W6G5-F1
#
_cell.length_a   1.000
_cell.length_b   1.000
_cell.length_c   1.000
_cell.angle_alpha   90.00
_cell.angle_beta   90.00
_cell.angle_gamma   90.00
#
_symmetry.space_group_name_H-M   'P 1'
#
loop_
_entity.id
_entity.type
_entity.pdbx_description
1 polymer ?
#
loop_
_entity_poly.entity_id
_entity_poly.type
_entity_poly.pdbx_seq_one_letter_code
_entity_poly.pdbx_strand_id
1 'polypeptide(L)' 'MDTKLKYQEIIKSILTETAEYRASIPDGYNSQVLFDD' A
#
# COMPACT_ATOMS: atom_id res chain seq x y z
N MET A 1 2.55 9.67 20.69
CA MET A 1 2.03 8.34 20.31
C MET A 1 1.14 8.43 19.06
N ASP A 2 0.30 9.47 18.94
CA ASP A 2 -0.53 9.76 17.74
C ASP A 2 0.23 9.89 16.42
N THR A 3 1.38 10.58 16.44
CA THR A 3 2.09 10.91 15.20
C THR A 3 2.61 9.66 14.48
N LYS A 4 3.04 8.63 15.23
CA LYS A 4 3.50 7.36 14.65
C LYS A 4 2.34 6.61 14.00
N LEU A 5 1.19 6.54 14.67
CA LEU A 5 -0.01 5.87 14.15
C LEU A 5 -0.48 6.55 12.86
N LYS A 6 -0.51 7.89 12.84
CA LYS A 6 -0.85 8.67 11.66
C LYS A 6 0.10 8.43 10.48
N TYR A 7 1.40 8.32 10.73
CA TYR A 7 2.35 7.99 9.67
C TYR A 7 2.16 6.56 9.15
N GLN A 8 1.88 5.60 10.03
CA GLN A 8 1.58 4.22 9.61
C GLN A 8 0.35 4.17 8.71
N GLU A 9 -0.72 4.90 9.04
CA GLU A 9 -1.92 4.99 8.20
C GLU A 9 -1.64 5.59 6.82
N ILE A 10 -0.89 6.71 6.77
CA ILE A 10 -0.51 7.36 5.51
C ILE A 10 0.30 6.40 4.63
N ILE A 11 1.28 5.71 5.22
CA ILE A 11 2.12 4.75 4.50
C ILE A 11 1.29 3.57 3.98
N LYS A 12 0.38 3.02 4.80
CA LYS A 12 -0.52 1.94 4.41
C LYS A 12 -1.43 2.36 3.23
N SER A 13 -1.95 3.60 3.24
CA SER A 13 -2.78 4.13 2.14
C SER A 13 -2.00 4.20 0.83
N ILE A 14 -0.82 4.86 0.84
CA ILE A 14 -0.01 5.07 -0.36
C ILE A 14 0.41 3.74 -0.99
N LEU A 15 0.86 2.79 -0.16
CA LEU A 15 1.31 1.49 -0.66
C LEU A 15 0.16 0.69 -1.26
N THR A 16 -1.03 0.73 -0.64
CA THR A 16 -2.23 0.06 -1.15
C THR A 16 -2.65 0.64 -2.50
N GLU A 17 -2.80 1.96 -2.60
CA GLU A 17 -3.16 2.66 -3.84
C GLU A 17 -2.17 2.35 -4.98
N THR A 18 -0.88 2.30 -4.66
CA THR A 18 0.18 1.98 -5.62
C THR A 18 0.07 0.54 -6.13
N ALA A 19 -0.20 -0.41 -5.24
CA ALA A 19 -0.36 -1.81 -5.63
C ALA A 19 -1.63 -2.05 -6.45
N GLU A 20 -2.74 -1.40 -6.09
CA GLU A 20 -3.99 -1.44 -6.88
C GLU A 20 -3.78 -0.87 -8.28
N TYR A 21 -3.14 0.31 -8.38
CA TYR A 21 -2.80 0.90 -9.67
C TYR A 21 -1.94 -0.07 -10.50
N ARG A 22 -0.91 -0.67 -9.90
CA ARG A 22 -0.03 -1.59 -10.62
C ARG A 22 -0.75 -2.86 -11.10
N ALA A 23 -1.63 -3.40 -10.27
CA ALA A 23 -2.45 -4.58 -10.57
C ALA A 23 -3.53 -4.29 -11.64
N SER A 24 -3.90 -3.02 -11.84
CA SER A 24 -4.84 -2.62 -12.90
C SER A 24 -4.24 -2.70 -14.31
N ILE A 25 -2.91 -2.81 -14.43
CA ILE A 25 -2.22 -2.92 -15.72
C ILE A 25 -2.26 -4.39 -16.18
N PRO A 26 -2.83 -4.69 -17.36
CA PRO A 26 -3.00 -6.06 -17.84
C PRO A 26 -1.72 -6.62 -18.48
N ASP A 27 -0.63 -6.67 -17.73
CA ASP A 27 0.69 -7.15 -18.18
C ASP A 27 1.15 -8.43 -17.48
N GLY A 28 0.25 -9.08 -16.74
CA GLY A 28 0.51 -10.35 -16.04
C GLY A 28 1.32 -10.20 -14.76
N TYR A 29 1.68 -8.98 -14.35
CA TYR A 29 2.31 -8.73 -13.06
C TYR A 29 1.26 -8.50 -11.97
N ASN A 30 1.24 -9.37 -10.96
CA ASN A 30 0.37 -9.22 -9.80
C ASN A 30 1.09 -8.49 -8.67
N SER A 31 0.61 -7.30 -8.30
CA SER A 31 1.18 -6.49 -7.22
C SER A 31 0.38 -6.71 -5.93
N GLN A 32 1.07 -6.95 -4.81
CA GLN A 32 0.47 -7.11 -3.49
C GLN A 32 1.31 -6.39 -2.43
N VAL A 33 0.66 -5.86 -1.40
CA VAL A 33 1.33 -5.29 -0.22
C VAL A 33 1.08 -6.19 0.99
N LEU A 34 2.12 -6.32 1.82
CA LEU A 34 2.07 -6.99 3.12
C LEU A 34 2.53 -5.99 4.18
N PHE A 35 1.77 -5.88 5.26
CA PHE A 35 2.12 -5.06 6.42
C PHE A 35 2.37 -5.98 7.60
N ASP A 36 3.51 -5.82 8.26
CA ASP A 36 3.78 -6.38 9.58
C ASP A 36 3.49 -5.28 10.60
N ASP A 37 2.73 -5.63 11.65
CA ASP A 37 2.19 -4.67 12.62
C ASP A 37 3.17 -4.36 13.77
#